data_AF-A0A2V1P4A2-F1
#
_entry.id   AF-A0A2V1P4A2-F1
#
_cell.length_a   1.000
_cell.length_b   1.000
_cell.length_c   1.000
_cell.angle_alpha   90.00
_cell.angle_beta   90.00
_cell.angle_gamma   90.00
#
_symmetry.space_group_name_H-M   'P 1'
#
loop_
_entity.id
_entity.type
_entity.pdbx_description
1 polymer ?
#
loop_
_entity_poly.entity_id
_entity_poly.type
_entity_poly.pdbx_seq_one_letter_code
_entity_poly.pdbx_strand_id
1 'polypeptide(L)' 'MAQTTSYFIEDDAGLAVRLRLNEVLAALQSCNAGATAPTGTRPGMIWYDTSGAAPVLRIRNATDEAWEELLDGGVY' A
#
# COMPACT_ATOMS: atom_id res chain seq x y z
N MET A 1 6.16 -4.91 8.59
CA MET A 1 5.65 -3.73 7.84
C MET A 1 5.64 -4.15 6.39
N ALA A 2 4.52 -4.70 5.94
CA ALA A 2 4.43 -5.31 4.63
C ALA A 2 3.99 -4.23 3.63
N GLN A 3 4.98 -3.55 3.07
CA GLN A 3 4.81 -2.74 1.87
C GLN A 3 5.58 -3.42 0.76
N THR A 4 5.08 -3.29 -0.47
CA THR A 4 5.78 -3.74 -1.67
C THR A 4 6.20 -2.53 -2.48
N THR A 5 7.35 -2.62 -3.14
CA THR A 5 7.85 -1.57 -4.05
C THR A 5 7.10 -1.55 -5.39
N SER A 6 6.35 -2.62 -5.71
CA SER A 6 5.62 -2.76 -6.96
C SER A 6 4.51 -3.82 -6.83
N TYR A 7 3.46 -3.68 -7.62
CA TYR A 7 2.41 -4.70 -7.77
C TYR A 7 2.57 -5.53 -9.04
N PHE A 8 3.64 -5.29 -9.81
CA PHE A 8 3.93 -6.03 -11.02
C PHE A 8 4.68 -7.31 -10.68
N ILE A 9 4.22 -8.42 -11.27
CA ILE A 9 4.89 -9.72 -11.22
C ILE A 9 5.55 -9.91 -12.59
N GLU A 10 6.87 -9.85 -12.60
CA GLU A 10 7.66 -10.05 -13.82
C GLU A 10 7.70 -11.53 -14.22
N ASP A 11 8.04 -11.78 -15.48
CA ASP A 11 8.40 -13.12 -15.92
C ASP A 11 9.74 -13.51 -15.30
N ASP A 12 9.73 -14.57 -14.49
CA ASP A 12 10.88 -15.02 -13.71
C ASP A 12 10.73 -16.52 -13.36
N ALA A 13 11.76 -17.11 -12.77
CA ALA A 13 11.73 -18.46 -12.26
C ALA A 13 10.57 -18.65 -11.26
N GLY A 14 9.93 -19.83 -11.28
CA GLY A 14 8.72 -20.08 -10.49
C GLY A 14 8.85 -19.84 -8.98
N LEU A 15 10.06 -20.03 -8.41
CA LEU A 15 10.32 -19.69 -7.01
C LEU A 15 10.23 -18.17 -6.76
N ALA A 16 10.84 -17.37 -7.65
CA ALA A 16 10.84 -15.91 -7.55
C ALA A 16 9.43 -15.34 -7.71
N VAL A 17 8.66 -15.84 -8.68
CA VAL A 17 7.24 -15.49 -8.87
C VAL A 17 6.42 -15.77 -7.61
N ARG A 18 6.61 -16.94 -6.97
CA ARG A 18 5.90 -17.27 -5.73
C ARG A 18 6.27 -16.35 -4.57
N LEU A 19 7.57 -16.05 -4.40
CA LEU A 19 8.01 -15.11 -3.36
C LEU A 19 7.39 -13.73 -3.59
N ARG A 20 7.38 -13.27 -4.84
CA ARG A 20 6.79 -11.99 -5.22
C ARG A 20 5.28 -11.94 -4.96
N LEU A 21 4.56 -13.00 -5.30
CA LEU A 21 3.13 -13.13 -5.00
C LEU A 21 2.86 -13.05 -3.50
N ASN A 22 3.63 -13.77 -2.68
CA ASN A 22 3.46 -13.74 -1.22
C ASN A 22 3.72 -12.34 -0.65
N GLU A 23 4.72 -11.62 -1.17
CA GLU A 23 5.02 -10.25 -0.77
C GLU A 23 3.88 -9.29 -1.12
N VAL A 24 3.36 -9.36 -2.36
CA VAL A 24 2.23 -8.55 -2.81
C VAL A 24 0.97 -8.84 -2.00
N LEU A 25 0.66 -10.12 -1.75
CA LEU A 25 -0.50 -10.51 -0.96
C LEU A 25 -0.39 -10.08 0.50
N ALA A 26 0.80 -10.17 1.11
CA ALA A 26 1.04 -9.67 2.46
C ALA A 26 0.86 -8.14 2.54
N ALA A 27 1.30 -7.41 1.51
CA ALA A 27 1.09 -5.97 1.42
C ALA A 27 -0.40 -5.61 1.33
N LEU A 28 -1.17 -6.32 0.49
CA LEU A 28 -2.62 -6.13 0.38
C LEU A 28 -3.35 -6.48 1.69
N GLN A 29 -3.03 -7.63 2.30
CA GLN A 29 -3.64 -8.09 3.54
C GLN A 29 -3.48 -7.06 4.67
N SER A 30 -2.34 -6.37 4.72
CA SER A 30 -2.04 -5.38 5.75
C SER A 30 -2.41 -3.95 5.38
N CYS A 31 -3.11 -3.73 4.26
CA CYS A 31 -3.37 -2.39 3.72
C CYS A 31 -2.09 -1.55 3.63
N ASN A 32 -1.00 -2.14 3.14
CA ASN A 32 0.31 -1.51 3.00
C ASN A 32 0.88 -0.91 4.30
N ALA A 33 0.65 -1.57 5.44
CA ALA A 33 1.03 -1.04 6.75
C ALA A 33 2.52 -0.69 6.85
N GLY A 34 2.82 0.56 7.21
CA GLY A 34 4.18 1.05 7.41
C GLY A 34 4.24 2.53 7.80
N ALA A 35 5.39 2.97 8.32
CA ALA A 35 5.62 4.35 8.74
C ALA A 35 5.99 5.29 7.58
N THR A 36 6.21 4.75 6.38
CA THR A 36 6.51 5.52 5.17
C THR A 36 5.45 5.27 4.12
N ALA A 37 5.17 6.25 3.28
CA ALA A 37 4.21 6.07 2.20
C ALA A 37 4.66 4.98 1.21
N PRO A 38 3.76 4.10 0.73
CA PRO A 38 4.07 3.13 -0.32
C PRO A 38 4.58 3.80 -1.60
N THR A 39 5.53 3.18 -2.30
CA THR A 39 6.11 3.72 -3.55
C THR A 39 5.37 3.25 -4.81
N GLY A 40 4.84 2.03 -4.81
CA GLY A 40 4.02 1.48 -5.90
C GLY A 40 2.57 1.96 -5.81
N THR A 41 2.33 3.25 -5.98
CA THR A 41 1.00 3.85 -5.79
C THR A 41 0.04 3.56 -6.94
N ARG A 42 -1.26 3.59 -6.62
CA ARG A 42 -2.38 3.59 -7.57
C ARG A 42 -3.50 4.45 -6.99
N PRO A 43 -4.32 5.12 -7.83
CA PRO A 43 -5.51 5.83 -7.35
C PRO A 43 -6.39 4.93 -6.48
N GLY A 44 -6.91 5.45 -5.37
CA GLY A 44 -7.78 4.72 -4.44
C GLY A 44 -7.10 3.65 -3.58
N MET A 45 -5.77 3.51 -3.65
CA MET A 45 -5.00 2.61 -2.80
C MET A 45 -5.13 2.98 -1.33
N ILE A 46 -5.20 1.98 -0.45
CA ILE A 46 -5.27 2.17 1.00
C ILE A 46 -3.89 1.95 1.62
N TRP A 47 -3.56 2.80 2.59
CA TRP A 47 -2.35 2.74 3.40
C TRP A 47 -2.66 2.91 4.89
N TYR A 48 -2.27 1.94 5.70
CA TYR A 48 -2.25 2.06 7.16
C TYR A 48 -0.94 2.70 7.63
N ASP A 49 -0.97 3.99 7.93
CA ASP A 49 0.18 4.77 8.38
C ASP A 49 0.43 4.52 9.87
N THR A 50 1.59 3.94 10.18
CA THR A 50 2.02 3.61 11.55
C THR A 50 3.10 4.56 12.09
N SER A 51 3.32 5.71 11.45
CA SER A 51 4.38 6.67 11.82
C SER A 51 4.04 7.49 13.07
N GLY A 52 2.75 7.71 13.32
CA GLY A 52 2.24 8.49 14.47
C GLY A 52 2.01 7.68 15.73
N ALA A 53 1.78 8.38 16.85
CA ALA A 53 1.37 7.77 18.12
C ALA A 53 -0.01 7.09 18.05
N ALA A 54 -0.87 7.59 17.16
CA ALA A 54 -2.13 6.96 16.77
C ALA A 54 -2.04 6.62 15.28
N PRO A 55 -2.06 5.34 14.90
CA PRO A 55 -2.05 4.95 13.50
C PRO A 55 -3.31 5.43 12.77
N VAL A 56 -3.14 5.92 11.54
CA VAL A 56 -4.23 6.46 10.72
C VAL A 56 -4.36 5.68 9.41
N LEU A 57 -5.60 5.52 8.94
CA LEU A 57 -5.87 4.92 7.64
C LEU A 57 -5.94 6.04 6.60
N ARG A 58 -5.13 5.92 5.54
CA ARG A 58 -5.05 6.88 4.44
C ARG A 58 -5.47 6.24 3.13
N ILE A 59 -6.00 7.05 2.23
CA ILE A 59 -6.37 6.68 0.86
C ILE A 59 -5.61 7.56 -0.14
N ARG A 60 -5.16 6.95 -1.23
CA ARG A 60 -4.54 7.66 -2.35
C ARG A 60 -5.63 8.36 -3.16
N ASN A 61 -5.48 9.65 -3.42
CA ASN A 61 -6.48 10.42 -4.15
C ASN A 61 -6.68 9.89 -5.59
N ALA A 62 -7.77 10.33 -6.23
CA ALA A 62 -8.14 9.87 -7.57
C ALA A 62 -7.10 10.23 -8.66
N THR A 63 -6.28 11.26 -8.43
CA THR A 63 -5.20 11.68 -9.35
C THR A 63 -3.86 10.98 -9.12
N ASP A 64 -3.76 10.12 -8.10
CA ASP A 64 -2.52 9.45 -7.68
C ASP A 64 -1.38 10.43 -7.34
N GLU A 65 -1.69 11.56 -6.73
CA GLU A 65 -0.72 12.62 -6.38
C GLU A 65 -0.51 12.72 -4.86
N ALA A 66 -1.57 12.55 -4.07
CA ALA A 66 -1.55 12.77 -2.63
C ALA A 66 -2.21 11.64 -1.82
N TRP A 67 -1.85 11.57 -0.54
CA TRP A 67 -2.49 10.72 0.46
C TRP A 67 -3.39 11.57 1.36
N GLU A 68 -4.62 11.13 1.54
CA GLU A 68 -5.64 11.77 2.36
C GLU A 68 -6.03 10.81 3.49
N GLU A 69 -6.41 11.31 4.66
CA GLU A 69 -6.93 10.44 5.72
C GLU A 69 -8.31 9.95 5.33
N LEU A 70 -8.64 8.66 5.51
CA LEU A 70 -9.92 8.08 5.07
C LEU A 70 -11.08 8.45 6.02
N LEU A 71 -10.80 8.70 7.30
CA LEU A 71 -11.80 8.90 8.34
C LEU A 71 -11.89 10.35 8.84
N ASP A 72 -11.43 11.32 8.04
CA ASP A 72 -11.49 12.76 8.36
C ASP A 72 -12.89 13.38 8.07
N GLY A 73 -13.88 12.54 7.72
CA GLY A 73 -15.23 13.01 7.38
C GLY A 73 -15.33 13.69 6.01
N GLY A 74 -14.33 13.51 5.14
CA GLY A 74 -14.34 13.98 3.75
C GLY A 74 -15.22 13.14 2.81
N VAL A 75 -15.46 13.67 1.60
CA VAL A 75 -16.09 12.96 0.47
C VAL A 75 -14.98 12.58 -0.50
N TYR A 76 -14.66 11.28 -0.57
CA TYR A 76 -13.57 10.72 -1.39
C TYR A 76 -14.10 10.13 -2.70
#